data_AF-A0A516KD19-F1
#
_entry.id   AF-A0A516KD19-F1
#
_cell.length_a   1.000
_cell.length_b   1.000
_cell.length_c   1.000
_cell.angle_alpha   90.00
_cell.angle_beta   90.00
_cell.angle_gamma   90.00
#
_symmetry.space_group_name_H-M   'P 1'
#
loop_
_entity.id
_entity.type
_entity.pdbx_description
1 polymer ?
#
loop_
_entity_poly.entity_id
_entity_poly.type
_entity_poly.pdbx_seq_one_letter_code
_entity_poly.pdbx_strand_id
1 'polypeptide(L)' 'MVYISIPTLESKKVPQSYQYIRKEGELRYFKYRCYDYETIICIDSNGLVVDYPNTL' A
#
# COMPACT_ATOMS: atom_id res chain seq x y z
N MET A 1 -4.00 -10.32 2.41
CA MET A 1 -4.67 -9.67 1.28
C MET A 1 -4.91 -10.71 0.19
N VAL A 2 -5.98 -10.58 -0.60
CA VAL A 2 -6.13 -11.35 -1.85
C VAL A 2 -5.54 -10.50 -2.97
N TYR A 3 -4.50 -11.00 -3.63
CA TYR A 3 -3.96 -10.40 -4.84
C TYR A 3 -4.72 -10.95 -6.04
N ILE A 4 -5.10 -10.07 -6.96
CA ILE A 4 -5.72 -10.43 -8.24
C ILE A 4 -4.84 -9.83 -9.33
N SER A 5 -4.32 -10.67 -10.23
CA SER A 5 -3.55 -10.21 -11.38
C SER A 5 -4.46 -9.72 -12.50
N ILE A 6 -4.02 -8.67 -13.20
CA ILE A 6 -4.67 -8.17 -14.42
C ILE A 6 -3.68 -8.38 -15.59
N PRO A 7 -4.13 -8.88 -16.77
CA PRO A 7 -5.51 -9.18 -17.15
C PRO A 7 -5.98 -10.61 -16.81
N THR A 8 -5.12 -11.50 -16.30
CA THR A 8 -5.42 -12.94 -16.19
C THR A 8 -6.49 -13.29 -15.15
N LEU A 9 -6.79 -12.40 -14.21
CA LEU A 9 -7.72 -12.60 -13.09
C LEU A 9 -7.34 -13.77 -12.16
N GLU A 10 -6.10 -14.23 -12.21
CA GLU A 10 -5.60 -15.21 -11.26
C GLU A 10 -5.55 -14.60 -9.86
N SER A 11 -5.97 -15.37 -8.86
CA SER A 11 -6.03 -14.91 -7.48
C SER A 11 -5.13 -15.74 -6.58
N LYS A 12 -4.46 -15.06 -5.63
CA LYS A 12 -3.66 -15.74 -4.59
C LYS A 12 -3.70 -14.98 -3.28
N LYS A 13 -3.58 -15.69 -2.17
CA LYS A 13 -3.36 -15.08 -0.85
C LYS A 13 -1.92 -14.61 -0.76
N VAL A 14 -1.73 -13.33 -0.40
CA VAL A 14 -0.40 -12.75 -0.20
C VAL A 14 -0.24 -12.18 1.22
N PRO A 15 0.92 -12.37 1.87
CA PRO A 15 1.23 -11.74 3.14
C PRO A 15 1.50 -10.25 2.90
N GLN A 16 0.81 -9.40 3.65
CA GLN A 16 1.01 -7.96 3.63
C GLN A 16 1.01 -7.45 5.06
N SER A 17 1.84 -6.45 5.34
CA SER A 17 1.82 -5.70 6.59
C SER A 17 1.78 -4.21 6.32
N TYR A 18 1.10 -3.50 7.23
CA TYR A 18 0.99 -2.05 7.23
C TYR A 18 1.34 -1.56 8.63
N GLN A 19 2.30 -0.64 8.72
CA GLN A 19 2.68 -0.02 9.98
C GLN A 19 2.51 1.49 9.86
N TYR A 20 1.70 2.08 10.73
CA TYR A 20 1.59 3.53 10.83
C TYR A 20 2.93 4.14 11.22
N ILE A 21 3.38 5.15 10.48
CA ILE A 21 4.63 5.85 10.74
C ILE A 21 4.35 7.19 11.41
N ARG A 22 3.58 8.06 10.74
CA ARG A 22 3.35 9.45 11.16
C ARG A 22 2.17 10.10 10.42
N LYS A 23 1.81 11.29 10.88
CA LYS A 23 0.82 12.20 10.26
C LYS A 23 1.49 13.56 10.02
N GLU A 24 1.26 14.17 8.86
CA GLU A 24 1.70 15.52 8.50
C GLU A 24 0.52 16.27 7.88
N GLY A 25 -0.01 17.28 8.58
CA GLY A 25 -1.27 17.91 8.16
C GLY A 25 -2.40 16.87 8.09
N GLU A 26 -3.12 16.80 6.97
CA GLU A 26 -4.16 15.78 6.76
C GLU A 26 -3.64 14.45 6.18
N LEU A 27 -2.34 14.35 5.93
CA LEU A 27 -1.71 13.17 5.34
C LEU A 27 -1.24 12.19 6.42
N ARG A 28 -1.41 10.89 6.15
CA ARG A 28 -0.87 9.82 6.99
C ARG A 28 0.05 8.92 6.17
N TYR A 29 1.14 8.51 6.79
CA TYR A 29 2.16 7.68 6.14
C TYR A 29 2.21 6.30 6.78
N PHE A 30 2.24 5.28 5.93
CA PHE A 30 2.32 3.88 6.35
C PHE A 30 3.49 3.19 5.66
N LYS A 31 4.23 2.40 6.44
CA LYS A 31 5.19 1.46 5.91
C LYS A 31 4.42 0.24 5.40
N TYR A 32 4.44 0.02 4.09
CA TYR A 32 3.83 -1.13 3.44
C TYR A 32 4.92 -2.14 3.08
N ARG A 33 4.65 -3.42 3.34
CA ARG A 33 5.50 -4.53 2.88
C ARG A 33 4.66 -5.67 2.31
N CYS A 34 5.12 -6.22 1.19
CA CYS A 34 4.57 -7.41 0.55
C CYS A 34 5.71 -8.22 -0.06
N TYR A 35 5.98 -9.42 0.49
CA TYR A 35 7.19 -10.20 0.19
C TYR A 35 8.47 -9.34 0.37
N ASP A 36 9.25 -9.20 -0.70
CA ASP A 36 10.52 -8.47 -0.73
C ASP A 36 10.35 -7.00 -1.14
N TYR A 37 9.14 -6.60 -1.54
CA TYR A 37 8.80 -5.22 -1.84
C TYR A 37 8.39 -4.47 -0.56
N GLU A 38 8.96 -3.29 -0.37
CA GLU A 38 8.70 -2.41 0.76
C GLU A 38 8.70 -0.95 0.29
N THR A 39 7.73 -0.17 0.75
CA THR A 39 7.64 1.26 0.44
C THR A 39 6.91 2.02 1.55
N ILE A 40 6.93 3.36 1.48
CA ILE A 40 6.07 4.23 2.29
C ILE A 40 4.92 4.70 1.41
N ILE A 41 3.69 4.37 1.78
CA ILE A 41 2.49 4.90 1.13
C ILE A 41 1.97 6.11 1.90
N CYS A 42 1.49 7.12 1.17
CA CYS A 42 0.84 8.29 1.73
C CYS A 42 -0.66 8.25 1.44
N ILE A 43 -1.48 8.50 2.45
CA ILE A 43 -2.94 8.54 2.33
C ILE A 43 -3.51 9.85 2.86
N ASP A 44 -4.67 10.23 2.34
CA ASP A 44 -5.45 11.36 2.84
C ASP A 44 -6.24 11.03 4.14
N SER A 45 -7.06 11.99 4.58
CA SER A 45 -7.91 11.86 5.76
C SER A 45 -9.00 10.79 5.61
N ASN A 46 -9.45 10.52 4.37
CA ASN A 46 -10.41 9.45 4.07
C ASN A 46 -9.74 8.07 3.97
N GLY A 47 -8.41 8.04 3.91
CA GLY A 47 -7.62 6.83 3.78
C GLY A 47 -7.39 6.38 2.33
N LEU A 48 -7.60 7.28 1.37
CA LEU A 48 -7.28 7.05 -0.03
C LEU A 48 -5.80 7.35 -0.28
N VAL A 49 -5.14 6.50 -1.07
CA VAL A 49 -3.74 6.67 -1.43
C VAL A 49 -3.58 7.90 -2.34
N VAL A 50 -2.71 8.81 -1.95
CA VAL A 50 -2.35 10.01 -2.73
C VAL A 50 -0.93 9.97 -3.27
N ASP A 51 -0.06 9.15 -2.67
CA ASP A 51 1.26 8.82 -3.22
C ASP A 51 1.60 7.35 -2.95
N TYR A 52 1.94 6.65 -4.02
CA TYR A 52 2.43 5.27 -4.01
C TYR A 52 3.74 5.24 -4.80
N PRO A 53 4.90 5.26 -4.13
CA PRO A 53 6.18 5.35 -4.83
C PRO A 53 6.45 4.14 -5.73
N ASN A 54 7.07 4.38 -6.88
CA ASN A 54 7.52 3.37 -7.84
C ASN A 54 6.39 2.59 -8.55
N THR A 55 5.20 3.16 -8.66
CA THR A 55 4.19 2.69 -9.63
C THR A 55 4.36 3.48 -10.93
N LEU A 56 4.92 2.82 -11.96
CA LEU A 56 4.89 3.26 -13.36
C LEU A 56 3.87 2.42 -14.13
#